data_AF-A0A3B8WC86-F1
#
_entry.id   AF-A0A3B8WC86-F1
#
_cell.length_a   1.000
_cell.length_b   1.000
_cell.length_c   1.000
_cell.angle_alpha   90.00
_cell.angle_beta   90.00
_cell.angle_gamma   90.00
#
_symmetry.space_group_name_H-M   'P 1'
#
loop_
_entity.id
_entity.type
_entity.pdbx_description
1 polymer ?
#
loop_
_entity_poly.entity_id
_entity_poly.type
_entity_poly.pdbx_seq_one_letter_code
_entity_poly.pdbx_strand_id
1 'polypeptide(L)' 'VLFDELEKASKEVTRTLLNVLDTGRLVFPSGNREIDFRNTLIFMTSNAGALEAE' A
#
# COMPACT_ATOMS: atom_id res chain seq x y z
N VAL A 1 2.32 8.58 4.78
CA VAL A 1 1.00 8.02 4.43
C VAL A 1 0.75 6.81 5.30
N LEU A 2 -0.43 6.69 5.91
CA LEU A 2 -0.81 5.55 6.75
C LEU A 2 -1.84 4.70 6.00
N PHE A 3 -1.57 3.40 5.89
CA PHE A 3 -2.54 2.39 5.47
C PHE A 3 -2.88 1.53 6.68
N ASP A 4 -4.13 1.62 7.14
CA ASP A 4 -4.60 0.89 8.31
C ASP A 4 -5.41 -0.35 7.90
N GLU A 5 -5.42 -1.35 8.79
CA GLU A 5 -6.12 -2.62 8.60
C GLU A 5 -5.85 -3.26 7.22
N LEU A 6 -4.58 -3.33 6.81
CA LEU A 6 -4.19 -3.76 5.45
C LEU A 6 -4.72 -5.16 5.09
N GLU A 7 -4.97 -6.02 6.08
CA GLU A 7 -5.58 -7.34 5.90
C GLU A 7 -6.98 -7.31 5.28
N LYS A 8 -7.70 -6.19 5.41
CA LYS A 8 -9.04 -6.01 4.84
C LYS A 8 -9.01 -5.48 3.41
N ALA A 9 -7.85 -5.09 2.90
CA ALA A 9 -7.71 -4.53 1.56
C ALA A 9 -7.96 -5.59 0.47
N SER A 10 -8.52 -5.15 -0.67
CA SER A 10 -8.66 -6.03 -1.84
C SER A 10 -7.31 -6.35 -2.46
N LYS A 11 -7.24 -7.45 -3.22
CA LYS A 11 -6.01 -7.89 -3.91
C LYS A 11 -5.48 -6.83 -4.88
N GLU A 12 -6.36 -6.04 -5.48
CA GLU A 12 -6.00 -4.95 -6.40
C GLU A 12 -5.26 -3.84 -5.68
N VAL A 13 -5.68 -3.50 -4.45
CA VAL A 13 -4.99 -2.51 -3.61
C VAL A 13 -3.60 -3.02 -3.25
N THR A 14 -3.49 -4.26 -2.77
CA THR A 14 -2.18 -4.83 -2.39
C THR A 14 -1.22 -4.87 -3.58
N ARG A 15 -1.69 -5.30 -4.76
CA ARG A 15 -0.88 -5.31 -5.99
C ARG A 15 -0.42 -3.93 -6.41
N THR A 16 -1.28 -2.92 -6.28
CA THR A 16 -0.92 -1.53 -6.57
C THR A 16 0.15 -1.05 -5.60
N LEU A 17 0.01 -1.35 -4.31
CA LEU A 17 1.01 -1.00 -3.30
C LEU A 17 2.36 -1.68 -3.54
N LEU A 18 2.41 -2.90 -4.09
CA LEU A 18 3.68 -3.53 -4.47
C LEU A 18 4.47 -2.66 -5.45
N ASN A 19 3.82 -2.08 -6.46
CA ASN A 19 4.49 -1.19 -7.40
C ASN A 19 4.98 0.10 -6.73
N VAL A 20 4.20 0.65 -5.81
CA VAL A 20 4.57 1.85 -5.04
C VAL A 20 5.77 1.58 -4.14
N LEU A 21 5.80 0.43 -3.46
CA LEU A 21 6.89 0.05 -2.55
C LEU A 21 8.18 -0.31 -3.30
N ASP A 22 8.07 -0.80 -4.55
CA ASP A 22 9.22 -1.14 -5.39
C ASP A 22 9.81 0.11 -6.09
N THR A 23 8.96 0.90 -6.75
CA THR A 23 9.41 1.99 -7.62
C THR A 23 9.32 3.37 -6.98
N GLY A 24 8.61 3.49 -5.86
CA GLY A 24 8.27 4.78 -5.25
C GLY A 24 7.27 5.59 -6.06
N ARG A 25 6.54 4.98 -7.01
CA ARG A 25 5.63 5.67 -7.93
C ARG A 25 4.28 4.97 -8.00
N LEU A 26 3.22 5.75 -8.12
CA LEU A 26 1.86 5.26 -8.37
C LEU A 26 1.39 5.77 -9.73
N VAL A 27 1.28 4.88 -10.70
CA VAL A 27 0.77 5.21 -12.04
C VAL A 27 -0.73 4.94 -12.09
N PHE A 28 -1.50 5.91 -12.54
CA PHE A 28 -2.94 5.69 -12.74
C PHE A 28 -3.19 4.77 -13.94
N PRO A 29 -4.26 3.96 -13.95
CA PRO A 29 -4.56 3.04 -15.06
C PRO A 29 -4.64 3.70 -16.44
N SER A 30 -5.02 4.98 -16.48
CA SER A 30 -5.09 5.79 -17.70
C SER A 30 -3.71 6.24 -18.23
N GLY A 31 -2.62 6.01 -17.50
CA GLY A 31 -1.22 6.24 -17.91
C GLY A 31 -0.77 7.71 -17.99
N ASN A 32 -1.70 8.66 -17.92
CA ASN A 32 -1.46 10.09 -18.09
C ASN A 32 -1.15 10.84 -16.79
N ARG A 33 -1.17 10.15 -15.65
CA ARG A 33 -0.89 10.73 -14.34
C ARG A 33 -0.10 9.75 -13.48
N GLU A 34 0.77 10.32 -12.66
CA GLU A 34 1.59 9.59 -11.71
C GLU A 34 1.70 10.40 -10.39
N ILE A 35 1.84 9.70 -9.27
CA ILE A 35 2.15 10.27 -7.96
C ILE A 35 3.49 9.72 -7.48
N ASP A 36 4.38 10.60 -7.04
CA ASP A 36 5.71 10.26 -6.53
C ASP A 36 5.70 10.10 -4.99
N PHE A 37 6.16 8.95 -4.51
CA PHE A 37 6.26 8.56 -3.11
C PHE A 37 7.72 8.50 -2.61
N ARG A 38 8.73 8.83 -3.44
CA ARG A 38 10.16 8.68 -3.07
C ARG A 38 10.61 9.53 -1.88
N ASN A 39 9.88 10.59 -1.55
CA ASN A 39 10.12 11.42 -0.36
C ASN A 39 9.00 11.29 0.69
N THR A 40 8.35 10.12 0.73
CA THR A 40 7.20 9.86 1.60
C THR A 40 7.48 8.65 2.47
N LEU A 41 7.34 8.80 3.79
CA LEU A 41 7.29 7.66 4.69
C LEU A 41 5.93 6.97 4.55
N ILE A 42 5.95 5.66 4.29
CA ILE A 42 4.77 4.82 4.24
C ILE A 42 4.73 3.98 5.53
N PHE A 43 3.65 4.11 6.28
CA PHE A 43 3.35 3.31 7.45
C PHE A 43 2.17 2.38 7.11
N MET A 44 2.28 1.11 7.47
CA MET A 44 1.23 0.12 7.27
C MET A 44 1.00 -0.62 8.59
N THR A 45 -0.27 -0.79 8.95
CA THR A 45 -0.70 -1.55 10.12
C THR A 45 -1.63 -2.68 9.70
N SER A 46 -1.60 -3.78 10.46
CA SER A 46 -2.48 -4.93 10.24
C SER A 46 -2.77 -5.65 11.55
N ASN A 47 -4.00 -6.10 11.71
CA ASN A 47 -4.42 -6.91 12.86
C ASN A 47 -4.22 -8.41 12.64
N ALA A 48 -3.57 -8.84 11.54
CA ALA A 48 -3.42 -10.27 11.21
C ALA A 48 -2.78 -11.10 12.34
N GLY A 49 -1.86 -10.51 13.12
CA GLY A 49 -1.21 -11.18 14.26
C GLY A 49 -1.99 -11.14 15.57
N ALA A 50 -3.13 -10.46 15.64
CA ALA A 50 -3.92 -10.37 16.88
C ALA A 50 -4.56 -11.73 17.26
N LEU A 51 -4.89 -12.56 16.27
CA LEU A 51 -5.44 -13.90 16.47
C LEU A 51 -4.40 -14.93 16.95
N GLU A 52 -3.10 -14.67 16.79
CA GLU A 52 -2.02 -15.56 17.25
C GLU A 52 -1.60 -15.29 18.70
N ALA A 53 -2.04 -14.18 19.27
CA ALA A 53 -1.70 -13.74 20.63
C ALA A 53 -2.75 -14.09 21.69
N GLU A 54 -3.91 -14.62 21.28
CA GLU A 54 -4.95 -15.22 22.15
C GLU A 54 -4.72 -16.73 22.33
#